data_AF-G8SAN7-F1
#
_entry.id   AF-G8SAN7-F1
#
_cell.length_a   1.000
_cell.length_b   1.000
_cell.length_c   1.000
_cell.angle_alpha   90.00
_cell.angle_beta   90.00
_cell.angle_gamma   90.00
#
_symmetry.space_group_name_H-M   'P 1'
#
loop_
_entity.id
_entity.type
_entity.pdbx_description
1 polymer ?
#
loop_
_entity_poly.entity_id
_entity_poly.type
_entity_poly.pdbx_seq_one_letter_code
_entity_poly.pdbx_strand_id
1 'polypeptide(L)'
;MQRALMLAHPWLPGVLAGRRLIGRNLLGFLEHGLRALQPAGLPGVAGMTLLGLLTGFVASYVTSELADASDAVAQIGAAVATGDFPLLARTLGEGGTPLDFPRIADWMITGLVERAEHR
;
A
#
# COMPACT_ATOMS: atom_id res chain seq x y z
N MET A 1 9.15 -9.66 1.45
CA MET A 1 9.76 -9.44 2.79
C MET A 1 8.85 -8.59 3.68
N GLN A 2 8.55 -7.32 3.31
CA GLN A 2 7.81 -6.41 4.19
C GLN A 2 6.37 -6.85 4.54
N ARG A 3 5.56 -7.25 3.54
CA ARG A 3 4.22 -7.79 3.76
C ARG A 3 4.21 -8.98 4.73
N ALA A 4 5.13 -9.94 4.52
CA ALA A 4 5.24 -11.12 5.38
C ALA A 4 5.58 -10.77 6.84
N LEU A 5 6.46 -9.80 7.07
CA LEU A 5 6.78 -9.30 8.40
C LEU A 5 5.58 -8.63 9.08
N MET A 6 4.82 -7.83 8.34
CA MET A 6 3.62 -7.16 8.86
C MET A 6 2.47 -8.15 9.14
N LEU A 7 2.34 -9.22 8.34
CA LEU A 7 1.39 -10.30 8.61
C LEU A 7 1.79 -11.13 9.84
N ALA A 8 3.09 -11.38 10.05
CA ALA A 8 3.60 -12.04 11.24
C ALA A 8 3.47 -11.18 12.51
N HIS A 9 3.38 -9.86 12.36
CA HIS A 9 3.24 -8.89 13.45
C HIS A 9 2.11 -7.89 13.17
N PRO A 10 0.83 -8.28 13.35
CA PRO A 10 -0.34 -7.46 13.00
C PRO A 10 -0.41 -6.06 13.65
N TRP A 11 0.30 -5.84 14.76
CA TRP A 11 0.42 -4.54 15.42
C TRP A 11 1.32 -3.55 14.66
N LEU A 12 2.20 -4.04 13.78
CA LEU A 12 3.27 -3.27 13.15
C LEU A 12 2.77 -2.19 12.17
N PRO A 13 1.78 -2.44 11.28
CA PRO A 13 1.26 -1.41 10.38
C PRO A 13 0.73 -0.18 11.12
N GLY A 14 -0.02 -0.37 12.21
CA GLY A 14 -0.56 0.73 13.01
C GLY A 14 0.51 1.54 13.74
N VAL A 15 1.59 0.90 14.17
CA VAL A 15 2.73 1.58 14.82
C VAL A 15 3.53 2.43 13.82
N LEU A 16 3.69 1.95 12.58
CA LEU A 16 4.43 2.68 11.54
C LEU A 16 3.73 3.96 11.09
N ALA A 17 2.39 4.00 11.16
CA ALA A 17 1.60 5.17 10.75
C ALA A 17 1.75 6.39 11.68
N GLY A 18 2.25 6.22 12.91
CA GLY A 18 2.16 7.26 13.96
C GLY A 18 3.43 7.59 14.73
N ARG A 19 4.59 6.93 14.47
CA ARG A 19 5.80 7.09 15.30
C ARG A 19 7.06 7.36 14.49
N ARG A 20 7.89 8.28 15.00
CA ARG A 20 9.31 8.39 14.63
C ARG A 20 10.06 7.25 15.30
N LEU A 21 10.07 6.09 14.65
CA LEU A 21 10.98 5.01 15.04
C LEU A 21 12.38 5.46 14.65
N ILE A 22 13.33 5.51 15.59
CA ILE A 22 14.75 5.77 15.28
C ILE A 22 15.54 4.67 15.98
N GLY A 23 15.90 3.64 15.22
CA GLY A 23 16.63 2.49 15.73
C GLY A 23 17.41 1.81 14.61
N ARG A 24 18.44 1.02 14.98
CA ARG A 24 19.38 0.41 14.04
C ARG A 24 18.69 -0.44 12.95
N ASN A 25 17.59 -1.12 13.29
CA ASN A 25 16.82 -1.91 12.33
C ASN A 25 16.11 -1.04 11.29
N LEU A 26 15.59 0.13 11.68
CA LEU A 26 15.00 1.06 10.73
C LEU A 26 16.07 1.64 9.81
N LEU A 27 17.22 2.05 10.36
CA LEU A 27 18.32 2.57 9.54
C LEU A 27 18.81 1.52 8.55
N GLY A 28 18.93 0.25 8.97
CA GLY A 28 19.27 -0.86 8.08
C GLY A 28 18.21 -1.10 7.00
N PHE A 29 16.93 -0.98 7.34
CA PHE A 29 15.83 -1.04 6.36
C PHE A 29 15.90 0.11 5.35
N LEU A 30 16.14 1.34 5.81
CA LEU A 30 16.27 2.52 4.95
C LEU A 30 17.46 2.39 3.98
N GLU A 31 18.63 1.98 4.49
CA GLU A 31 19.82 1.72 3.67
C GLU A 31 19.56 0.64 2.62
N HIS A 32 18.92 -0.46 3.02
CA HIS A 32 18.57 -1.54 2.09
C HIS A 32 17.59 -1.07 1.01
N GLY A 33 16.56 -0.32 1.39
CA GLY A 33 15.57 0.23 0.46
C GLY A 33 16.19 1.21 -0.53
N LEU A 34 17.02 2.15 -0.06
CA LEU A 34 17.72 3.09 -0.93
C LEU A 34 18.71 2.40 -1.87
N ARG A 35 19.41 1.35 -1.39
CA ARG A 35 20.29 0.55 -2.25
C ARG A 35 19.51 -0.14 -3.38
N ALA A 36 18.30 -0.63 -3.10
CA ALA A 36 17.44 -1.22 -4.11
C ALA A 36 16.94 -0.19 -5.14
N LEU A 37 16.77 1.08 -4.73
CA LEU A 37 16.36 2.18 -5.60
C LEU A 37 17.53 2.85 -6.36
N GLN A 38 18.78 2.52 -6.01
CA GLN A 38 19.97 3.14 -6.61
C GLN A 38 20.02 3.03 -8.15
N PRO A 39 19.65 1.89 -8.78
CA PRO A 39 19.66 1.77 -10.24
C PRO A 39 18.71 2.73 -10.96
N ALA A 40 17.66 3.22 -10.29
CA ALA A 40 16.72 4.18 -10.86
C ALA A 40 17.27 5.63 -10.93
N GLY A 41 18.51 5.87 -10.48
CA GLY A 41 19.18 7.18 -10.63
C GLY A 41 18.54 8.33 -9.85
N LEU A 42 17.70 8.02 -8.86
CA LEU A 42 16.87 9.00 -8.17
C LEU A 42 17.68 9.90 -7.22
N PRO A 43 17.40 11.21 -7.16
CA PRO A 43 18.00 12.09 -6.16
C PRO A 43 17.58 11.65 -4.73
N GLY A 44 18.46 11.82 -3.75
CA GLY A 44 18.32 11.20 -2.42
C GLY A 44 16.99 11.48 -1.70
N VAL A 45 16.44 12.69 -1.83
CA VAL A 45 15.10 13.03 -1.28
C VAL A 45 14.00 12.25 -1.99
N ALA A 46 14.06 12.14 -3.32
CA ALA A 46 13.08 11.37 -4.09
C ALA A 46 13.13 9.88 -3.74
N GLY A 47 14.32 9.31 -3.58
CA GLY A 47 14.49 7.92 -3.13
C GLY A 47 13.87 7.67 -1.75
N MET A 48 14.09 8.58 -0.80
CA MET A 48 13.47 8.51 0.53
C MET A 48 11.95 8.67 0.49
N THR A 49 11.44 9.60 -0.32
CA THR A 49 10.00 9.80 -0.51
C THR A 49 9.35 8.53 -1.10
N LEU A 50 9.95 7.93 -2.12
CA LEU A 50 9.46 6.72 -2.76
C LEU A 50 9.46 5.52 -1.80
N LEU A 51 10.52 5.36 -1.02
CA LEU A 51 10.59 4.32 0.00
C LEU A 51 9.49 4.49 1.06
N GLY A 52 9.21 5.74 1.48
CA GLY A 52 8.11 6.04 2.39
C GLY A 52 6.74 5.71 1.81
N LEU A 53 6.48 6.10 0.55
CA LEU A 53 5.23 5.81 -0.16
C LEU A 53 4.99 4.31 -0.31
N LEU A 54 6.02 3.56 -0.74
CA LEU A 54 5.96 2.11 -0.85
C LEU A 54 5.67 1.49 0.52
N THR A 55 6.34 1.98 1.57
CA THR A 55 6.14 1.46 2.93
C THR A 55 4.71 1.67 3.42
N GLY A 56 4.16 2.87 3.21
CA GLY A 56 2.79 3.20 3.56
C GLY A 56 1.76 2.39 2.77
N PHE A 57 1.99 2.18 1.47
CA PHE A 57 1.15 1.33 0.65
C PHE A 57 1.07 -0.10 1.19
N VAL A 58 2.22 -0.73 1.47
CA VAL A 58 2.24 -2.11 2.00
C VAL A 58 1.59 -2.18 3.38
N ALA A 59 1.82 -1.19 4.25
CA ALA A 59 1.16 -1.13 5.55
C ALA A 59 -0.37 -1.06 5.41
N SER A 60 -0.88 -0.16 4.56
CA SER A 60 -2.31 -0.02 4.30
C SER A 60 -2.93 -1.29 3.70
N TYR A 61 -2.23 -1.94 2.77
CA TYR A 61 -2.68 -3.19 2.18
C TYR A 61 -2.80 -4.28 3.25
N VAL A 62 -1.78 -4.48 4.07
CA VAL A 62 -1.80 -5.48 5.14
C VAL A 62 -2.88 -5.18 6.18
N THR A 63 -3.10 -3.91 6.53
CA THR A 63 -4.22 -3.53 7.40
C THR A 63 -5.57 -3.94 6.81
N SER A 64 -5.76 -3.77 5.49
CA SER A 64 -6.98 -4.23 4.80
C SER A 64 -7.09 -5.76 4.78
N GLU A 65 -5.98 -6.49 4.65
CA GLU A 65 -5.99 -7.96 4.68
C GLU A 65 -6.35 -8.53 6.05
N LEU A 66 -6.00 -7.80 7.11
CA LEU A 66 -6.27 -8.19 8.50
C LEU A 66 -7.67 -7.75 8.98
N ALA A 67 -8.33 -6.85 8.25
CA ALA A 67 -9.64 -6.34 8.61
C ALA A 67 -10.75 -7.32 8.21
N ASP A 68 -11.71 -7.55 9.10
CA ASP A 68 -12.98 -8.17 8.73
C ASP A 68 -13.83 -7.12 8.00
N ALA A 69 -14.08 -7.35 6.71
CA ALA A 69 -14.83 -6.44 5.86
C ALA A 69 -16.34 -6.76 5.78
N SER A 70 -16.81 -7.81 6.46
CA SER A 70 -18.20 -8.30 6.30
C SER A 70 -19.25 -7.23 6.60
N ASP A 71 -19.09 -6.50 7.70
CA ASP A 71 -19.98 -5.39 8.09
C ASP A 71 -19.91 -4.22 7.08
N ALA A 72 -18.70 -3.83 6.67
CA ALA A 72 -18.50 -2.78 5.67
C ALA A 72 -19.15 -3.14 4.32
N VAL A 73 -19.04 -4.39 3.88
CA VAL A 73 -19.68 -4.89 2.65
C VAL A 73 -21.20 -4.81 2.75
N ALA A 74 -21.78 -5.20 3.90
CA ALA A 74 -23.22 -5.08 4.11
C ALA A 74 -23.70 -3.62 4.06
N GLN A 75 -22.97 -2.71 4.70
CA GLN A 75 -23.27 -1.28 4.67
C GLN A 75 -23.16 -0.69 3.26
N ILE A 76 -22.14 -1.07 2.49
CA ILE A 76 -22.00 -0.66 1.09
C ILE A 76 -23.19 -1.17 0.25
N GLY A 77 -23.60 -2.43 0.44
CA GLY A 77 -24.76 -3.00 -0.25
C GLY A 77 -26.05 -2.25 0.05
N ALA A 78 -26.30 -1.93 1.32
CA ALA A 78 -27.46 -1.15 1.74
C ALA A 78 -27.43 0.28 1.14
N ALA A 79 -26.26 0.93 1.13
CA ALA A 79 -26.09 2.25 0.53
C ALA A 79 -26.32 2.22 -0.99
N VAL A 80 -25.79 1.24 -1.70
CA VAL A 80 -26.01 1.08 -3.16
C VAL A 80 -27.49 0.87 -3.48
N ALA A 81 -28.23 0.15 -2.64
CA ALA A 81 -29.66 -0.09 -2.83
C ALA A 81 -30.53 1.17 -2.75
N THR A 82 -30.04 2.27 -2.17
CA THR A 82 -30.75 3.57 -2.15
C THR A 82 -30.86 4.21 -3.53
N GLY A 83 -29.98 3.84 -4.47
CA GLY A 83 -29.90 4.46 -5.80
C GLY A 83 -29.02 5.70 -5.88
N ASP A 84 -28.49 6.20 -4.75
CA ASP A 84 -27.69 7.44 -4.70
C ASP A 84 -26.26 7.28 -5.27
N PHE A 85 -25.80 6.04 -5.46
CA PHE A 85 -24.44 5.70 -5.90
C PHE A 85 -24.41 4.92 -7.22
N PRO A 86 -24.82 5.53 -8.35
CA PRO A 86 -24.98 4.82 -9.63
C PRO A 86 -23.67 4.27 -10.20
N LEU A 87 -22.54 4.97 -10.00
CA LEU A 87 -21.23 4.48 -10.41
C LEU A 87 -20.80 3.25 -9.61
N LEU A 88 -21.05 3.26 -8.29
CA LEU A 88 -20.73 2.14 -7.43
C LEU A 88 -21.59 0.92 -7.75
N ALA A 89 -22.89 1.13 -7.97
CA ALA A 89 -23.81 0.08 -8.41
C ALA A 89 -23.32 -0.60 -9.71
N ARG A 90 -22.86 0.21 -10.68
CA ARG A 90 -22.32 -0.30 -11.94
C ARG A 90 -21.05 -1.12 -11.73
N THR A 91 -20.07 -0.61 -11.00
CA THR A 91 -18.80 -1.33 -10.77
C THR A 91 -19.04 -2.65 -10.03
N LEU A 92 -19.93 -2.68 -9.04
CA LEU A 92 -20.29 -3.93 -8.36
C LEU A 92 -21.00 -4.92 -9.30
N GLY A 93 -21.83 -4.43 -10.22
CA GLY A 93 -22.51 -5.26 -11.23
C GLY A 93 -21.59 -5.81 -12.32
N GLU A 94 -20.51 -5.10 -12.67
CA GLU A 94 -19.46 -5.59 -13.58
C GLU A 94 -18.71 -6.80 -12.98
N GLY A 95 -18.63 -6.85 -11.64
CA GLY A 95 -17.97 -7.93 -10.92
C GLY A 95 -16.47 -8.01 -11.21
N GLY A 96 -15.81 -9.02 -10.65
CA GLY A 96 -14.40 -9.27 -10.91
C GLY A 96 -13.69 -9.95 -9.75
N THR A 97 -12.51 -10.48 -10.03
CA THR A 97 -11.63 -11.03 -9.01
C THR A 97 -10.78 -9.90 -8.42
N PRO A 98 -10.66 -9.80 -7.08
CA PRO A 98 -9.72 -8.88 -6.46
C PRO A 98 -8.31 -9.07 -7.01
N LEU A 99 -7.62 -7.96 -7.25
CA LEU A 99 -6.22 -8.01 -7.68
C LEU A 99 -5.35 -8.56 -6.54
N ASP A 100 -4.41 -9.44 -6.89
CA ASP A 100 -3.46 -9.99 -5.93
C ASP A 100 -2.35 -8.99 -5.61
N PHE A 101 -1.82 -9.08 -4.40
CA PHE A 101 -0.77 -8.18 -3.92
C PHE A 101 0.42 -8.03 -4.88
N PRO A 102 1.01 -9.11 -5.44
CA PRO A 102 2.17 -8.98 -6.33
C PRO A 102 1.89 -8.08 -7.53
N ARG A 103 0.70 -8.21 -8.14
CA ARG A 103 0.31 -7.42 -9.29
C ARG A 103 0.10 -5.95 -8.94
N ILE A 104 -0.56 -5.66 -7.82
CA ILE A 104 -0.76 -4.27 -7.36
C ILE A 104 0.59 -3.63 -7.01
N ALA A 105 1.47 -4.37 -6.33
CA ALA A 105 2.80 -3.89 -5.96
C ALA A 105 3.65 -3.59 -7.20
N ASP A 106 3.61 -4.44 -8.22
CA ASP A 106 4.30 -4.24 -9.50
C ASP A 106 3.83 -2.96 -10.22
N TRP A 107 2.51 -2.75 -10.32
CA TRP A 107 1.94 -1.54 -10.91
C TRP A 107 2.33 -0.28 -10.14
N MET A 108 2.28 -0.33 -8.80
CA MET A 108 2.67 0.79 -7.94
C MET A 108 4.15 1.12 -8.11
N ILE A 109 5.04 0.13 -8.09
CA ILE A 109 6.48 0.34 -8.25
C ILE A 109 6.78 0.92 -9.64
N THR A 110 6.23 0.31 -10.69
CA THR A 110 6.44 0.75 -12.08
C THR A 110 5.97 2.20 -12.26
N GLY A 111 4.73 2.50 -11.87
CA GLY A 111 4.19 3.86 -12.02
C GLY A 111 4.90 4.91 -11.16
N LEU A 112 5.46 4.53 -10.01
CA LEU A 112 6.27 5.41 -9.17
C LEU A 112 7.65 5.70 -9.79
N VAL A 113 8.29 4.69 -10.37
CA VAL A 113 9.59 4.82 -11.05
C VAL A 113 9.44 5.69 -12.30
N GLU A 114 8.48 5.38 -13.17
CA GLU A 114 8.23 6.15 -14.40
C GLU A 114 8.02 7.64 -14.11
N ARG A 115 7.20 7.98 -13.11
CA ARG A 115 6.96 9.38 -12.74
C ARG A 115 8.17 10.10 -12.15
N ALA A 116 9.08 9.36 -11.53
CA ALA A 116 10.26 9.94 -10.93
C ALA A 116 11.37 10.19 -11.96
N GLU A 117 11.39 9.43 -13.06
CA GLU A 117 12.28 9.65 -14.21
C GLU A 117 11.85 10.83 -15.10
N HIS A 118 10.56 11.18 -15.11
CA HIS A 118 10.00 12.29 -15.90
C HIS A 118 10.06 13.67 -15.20
N ARG A 119 10.88 13.84 -14.17
CA ARG A 119 11.06 15.10 -13.42
C ARG A 119 12.48 15.63 -13.55
#